data_AF-A0AAP2Z716-F1
#
_entry.id   AF-A0AAP2Z716-F1
#
_cell.length_a   1.000
_cell.length_b   1.000
_cell.length_c   1.000
_cell.angle_alpha   90.00
_cell.angle_beta   90.00
_cell.angle_gamma   90.00
#
_symmetry.space_group_name_H-M   'P 1'
#
loop_
_entity.id
_entity.type
_entity.pdbx_description
1 polymer ?
#
loop_
_entity_poly.entity_id
_entity_poly.type
_entity_poly.pdbx_seq_one_letter_code
_entity_poly.pdbx_strand_id
1 'polypeptide(L)'
;MDTLLLVLLVAIPVFVQVLLAAFVHYDATDVGMKNPNRWTAIVFFVPIYGVIVYILARSELSYDPETDPYKGGKVNVHPSRADEVPWDVRDGEETDGENEWNDPVDIDDLEVENGESERNE
;
A
#
# COMPACT_ATOMS: atom_id res chain seq x y z
N MET A 1 11.17 22.36 -15.12
CA MET A 1 9.71 22.55 -15.15
C MET A 1 9.46 24.00 -15.52
N ASP A 2 8.46 24.29 -16.35
CA ASP A 2 8.09 25.68 -16.68
C ASP A 2 7.61 26.38 -15.40
N THR A 3 8.29 27.44 -15.00
CA THR A 3 7.99 28.20 -13.78
C THR A 3 6.56 28.74 -13.81
N LEU A 4 6.07 29.15 -14.98
CA LEU A 4 4.69 29.65 -15.14
C LEU A 4 3.68 28.55 -14.84
N LEU A 5 3.92 27.35 -15.39
CA LEU A 5 3.08 26.18 -15.13
C LEU A 5 3.07 25.83 -13.65
N LEU A 6 4.23 25.83 -12.98
CA LEU A 6 4.32 25.57 -11.54
C LEU A 6 3.54 26.60 -10.72
N VAL A 7 3.68 27.89 -11.05
CA VAL A 7 2.93 28.97 -10.39
C VAL A 7 1.43 28.76 -10.57
N LEU A 8 0.98 28.45 -11.78
CA LEU A 8 -0.45 28.24 -12.08
C LEU A 8 -1.00 27.00 -11.36
N LEU A 9 -0.21 25.92 -11.32
CA LEU A 9 -0.55 24.67 -10.63
C LEU A 9 -0.74 24.87 -9.12
N VAL A 10 0.01 25.78 -8.50
CA VAL A 10 -0.10 26.07 -7.05
C VAL A 10 -1.12 27.17 -6.79
N ALA A 11 -1.14 28.23 -7.60
CA ALA A 11 -1.96 29.41 -7.36
C ALA A 11 -3.46 29.12 -7.53
N ILE A 12 -3.86 28.37 -8.57
CA ILE A 12 -5.27 28.04 -8.79
C ILE A 12 -5.89 27.30 -7.60
N PRO A 13 -5.34 26.17 -7.11
CA PRO A 13 -5.94 25.47 -5.98
C PRO A 13 -5.91 26.32 -4.70
N VAL A 14 -4.86 27.09 -4.45
CA VAL A 14 -4.81 28.01 -3.30
C VAL A 14 -5.92 29.07 -3.41
N PHE A 15 -6.13 29.63 -4.60
CA PHE A 15 -7.17 30.62 -4.83
C PHE A 15 -8.57 30.05 -4.62
N VAL A 16 -8.86 28.88 -5.21
CA VAL A 16 -10.14 28.16 -5.02
C VAL A 16 -10.36 27.83 -3.54
N GLN A 17 -9.31 27.43 -2.83
CA GLN A 17 -9.38 27.11 -1.41
C GLN A 17 -9.74 28.33 -0.55
N VAL A 18 -9.15 29.49 -0.85
CA VAL A 18 -9.49 30.76 -0.18
C VAL A 18 -10.93 31.17 -0.47
N LEU A 19 -11.38 31.03 -1.72
CA LEU A 19 -12.76 31.33 -2.10
C LEU A 19 -13.77 30.44 -1.35
N LEU A 20 -13.50 29.14 -1.25
CA LEU A 20 -14.33 28.21 -0.48
C LEU A 20 -14.38 28.57 1.01
N ALA A 21 -13.25 28.89 1.61
CA ALA A 21 -13.19 29.31 3.00
C ALA A 21 -13.99 30.61 3.23
N ALA A 22 -13.89 31.59 2.32
CA ALA A 22 -14.65 32.82 2.37
C ALA A 22 -16.17 32.58 2.18
N PHE A 23 -16.54 31.71 1.23
CA PHE A 23 -17.93 31.30 1.02
C PHE A 23 -18.52 30.67 2.28
N VAL A 24 -17.81 29.72 2.90
CA VAL A 24 -18.25 29.07 4.14
C VAL A 24 -18.33 30.07 5.29
N HIS A 25 -17.42 31.05 5.35
CA HIS A 25 -17.50 32.10 6.36
C HIS A 25 -18.81 32.89 6.24
N TYR A 26 -19.16 33.31 5.02
CA TYR A 26 -20.38 34.04 4.74
C TYR A 26 -21.62 33.18 5.00
N ASP A 27 -21.67 31.96 4.47
CA ASP A 27 -22.79 31.03 4.64
C ASP A 27 -23.01 30.66 6.12
N ALA A 28 -21.94 30.39 6.87
CA ALA A 28 -22.05 30.06 8.30
C ALA A 28 -22.58 31.23 9.15
N THR A 29 -22.36 32.49 8.72
CA THR A 29 -22.96 33.66 9.38
C THR A 29 -24.47 33.75 9.14
N ASP A 30 -24.94 33.38 7.94
CA ASP A 30 -26.34 33.46 7.56
C ASP A 30 -27.17 32.29 8.13
N VAL A 31 -26.60 31.08 8.15
CA VAL A 31 -27.23 29.85 8.67
C VAL A 31 -27.24 29.80 10.21
N GLY A 32 -26.66 30.81 10.89
CA GLY A 32 -26.69 30.91 12.36
C GLY A 32 -25.79 29.91 13.08
N MET A 33 -24.71 29.45 12.44
CA MET A 33 -23.73 28.59 13.12
C MET A 33 -23.07 29.36 14.26
N LYS A 34 -23.00 28.76 15.46
CA LYS A 34 -22.49 29.40 16.71
C LYS A 34 -21.11 30.07 16.57
N ASN A 35 -20.26 29.62 15.65
CA ASN A 35 -18.94 30.21 15.43
C ASN A 35 -18.47 29.99 13.96
N PRO A 36 -18.71 30.95 13.05
CA PRO A 36 -18.34 30.83 11.64
C PRO A 36 -16.82 30.68 11.44
N ASN A 37 -16.01 31.30 12.30
CA ASN A 37 -14.54 31.21 12.22
C ASN A 37 -14.02 29.79 12.37
N ARG A 38 -14.69 28.95 13.18
CA ARG A 38 -14.29 27.54 13.35
C ARG A 38 -14.51 26.75 12.07
N TRP A 39 -15.64 26.97 11.41
CA TRP A 39 -15.98 26.29 10.16
C TRP A 39 -15.08 26.74 9.01
N THR A 40 -14.84 28.04 8.88
CA THR A 40 -13.85 28.60 7.96
C THR A 40 -12.47 27.99 8.18
N ALA A 41 -12.01 27.89 9.44
CA ALA A 41 -10.72 27.30 9.77
C ALA A 41 -10.65 25.81 9.40
N ILE A 42 -11.68 25.03 9.72
CA ILE A 42 -11.73 23.60 9.35
C ILE A 42 -11.60 23.45 7.83
N VAL A 43 -12.44 24.17 7.07
CA VAL A 43 -12.43 24.08 5.61
C VAL A 43 -11.07 24.51 5.05
N PHE A 44 -10.46 25.57 5.59
CA PHE A 44 -9.16 26.06 5.14
C PHE A 44 -8.00 25.12 5.46
N PHE A 45 -7.91 24.60 6.69
CA PHE A 45 -6.73 23.88 7.18
C PHE A 45 -6.73 22.37 6.88
N VAL A 46 -7.89 21.73 6.72
CA VAL A 46 -7.95 20.28 6.40
C VAL A 46 -7.14 19.90 5.16
N PRO A 47 -7.25 20.58 4.01
CA PRO A 47 -6.44 20.22 2.84
C PRO A 47 -4.95 20.51 3.03
N ILE A 48 -4.59 21.56 3.76
CA ILE A 48 -3.18 21.86 4.11
C ILE A 48 -2.60 20.74 4.96
N TYR A 49 -3.36 20.27 5.94
CA TYR A 49 -2.98 19.13 6.77
C TYR A 49 -2.74 17.87 5.92
N GLY A 50 -3.60 17.60 4.93
CA GLY A 50 -3.40 16.51 3.97
C GLY A 50 -2.08 16.60 3.21
N VAL A 51 -1.69 17.80 2.76
CA VAL A 51 -0.39 18.04 2.09
C VAL A 51 0.78 17.77 3.05
N ILE A 52 0.68 18.21 4.30
CA ILE A 52 1.72 17.97 5.32
C ILE A 52 1.87 16.46 5.57
N VAL A 53 0.76 15.75 5.78
CA VAL A 53 0.76 14.29 5.97
C VAL A 53 1.39 13.59 4.76
N TYR A 54 1.04 13.99 3.54
CA TYR A 54 1.66 13.44 2.34
C TYR A 54 3.17 13.64 2.30
N ILE A 55 3.66 14.84 2.65
CA ILE A 55 5.11 15.13 2.69
C ILE A 55 5.81 14.24 3.71
N LEU A 56 5.23 14.09 4.91
CA LEU A 56 5.79 13.23 5.96
C LEU A 56 5.79 11.75 5.53
N ALA A 57 4.66 11.23 5.08
CA ALA A 57 4.55 9.85 4.59
C ALA A 57 5.47 9.60 3.39
N ARG A 58 5.68 10.58 2.52
CA ARG A 58 6.62 10.49 1.40
C ARG A 58 8.08 10.42 1.87
N SER A 59 8.43 11.16 2.92
CA SER A 59 9.79 11.16 3.47
C SER A 59 10.20 9.81 4.07
N GLU A 60 9.22 9.00 4.49
CA GLU A 60 9.44 7.65 5.01
C GLU A 60 9.62 6.61 3.89
N LEU A 61 9.39 6.97 2.61
CA LEU A 61 9.42 6.02 1.50
C LEU A 61 10.83 5.74 0.94
N SER A 62 11.86 6.46 1.39
CA SER A 62 13.25 6.20 1.00
C SER A 62 13.83 5.04 1.80
N TYR A 63 13.34 3.83 1.55
CA TYR A 63 13.99 2.61 1.99
C TYR A 63 15.25 2.39 1.14
N ASP A 64 16.41 2.37 1.79
CA ASP A 64 17.66 2.00 1.13
C ASP A 64 17.95 0.52 1.40
N PRO A 65 17.71 -0.36 0.42
CA PRO A 65 17.90 -1.78 0.60
C PRO A 65 19.36 -2.12 0.89
N GLU A 66 20.35 -1.33 0.45
CA GLU A 66 21.78 -1.62 0.72
C GLU A 66 22.17 -1.39 2.18
N THR A 67 21.40 -0.57 2.90
CA THR A 67 21.66 -0.27 4.32
C THR A 67 20.73 -1.00 5.28
N ASP A 68 19.79 -1.80 4.75
CA ASP A 68 18.86 -2.53 5.58
C ASP A 68 19.56 -3.71 6.28
N PRO A 69 19.64 -3.72 7.63
CA PRO A 69 20.24 -4.82 8.39
C PRO A 69 19.51 -6.15 8.23
N TYR A 70 18.32 -6.16 7.64
CA TYR A 70 17.54 -7.36 7.31
C TYR A 70 17.62 -7.75 5.83
N LYS A 71 18.41 -7.04 5.00
CA LYS A 71 18.56 -7.33 3.59
C LYS A 71 19.26 -8.68 3.38
N GLY A 72 18.55 -9.65 2.81
CA GLY A 72 19.12 -10.91 2.35
C GLY A 72 19.05 -12.09 3.32
N GLY A 73 18.32 -11.99 4.44
CA GLY A 73 18.18 -13.10 5.37
C GLY A 73 16.78 -13.24 5.96
N LYS A 74 16.34 -14.49 6.19
CA LYS A 74 15.21 -14.79 7.09
C LYS A 74 15.71 -14.58 8.53
N VAL A 75 15.76 -13.32 8.97
CA VAL A 75 16.16 -13.01 10.36
C VAL A 75 14.97 -13.27 11.26
N ASN A 76 15.14 -14.17 12.23
CA ASN A 76 14.10 -14.42 13.23
C ASN A 76 14.11 -13.30 14.26
N VAL A 77 13.25 -12.30 14.05
CA VAL A 77 13.12 -11.10 14.93
C VAL A 77 12.56 -11.46 16.31
N HIS A 78 11.96 -12.64 16.47
CA HIS A 78 11.43 -13.11 17.75
C HIS A 78 12.53 -13.72 18.63
N PRO A 79 12.67 -13.29 19.91
CA PRO A 79 13.68 -13.83 20.82
C PRO A 79 13.63 -15.34 21.01
N SER A 80 12.44 -15.95 20.89
CA SER A 80 12.24 -17.39 21.00
C SER A 80 12.64 -18.19 19.76
N ARG A 81 12.96 -17.51 18.65
CA ARG A 81 13.31 -18.10 17.36
C ARG A 81 14.65 -17.61 16.83
N ALA A 82 15.35 -16.74 17.56
CA ALA A 82 16.61 -16.15 17.11
C ALA A 82 17.68 -17.23 16.79
N ASP A 83 17.59 -18.37 17.47
CA ASP A 83 18.43 -19.54 17.36
C ASP A 83 17.89 -20.63 16.40
N GLU A 84 16.71 -20.42 15.80
CA GLU A 84 16.19 -21.29 14.73
C GLU A 84 16.94 -20.99 13.41
N VAL A 85 17.51 -22.03 12.79
CA VAL A 85 18.25 -21.92 11.52
C VAL A 85 17.29 -21.59 10.38
N PRO A 86 17.58 -20.58 9.52
CA PRO A 86 16.78 -20.33 8.32
C PRO A 86 16.63 -21.59 7.48
N TRP A 87 15.41 -21.89 7.03
CA TRP A 87 15.08 -23.13 6.31
C TRP A 87 15.96 -23.40 5.07
N ASP A 88 16.54 -22.36 4.45
CA ASP A 88 17.46 -22.49 3.30
C ASP A 88 18.85 -23.02 3.65
N VAL A 89 19.26 -22.99 4.92
CA VAL A 89 20.61 -23.41 5.33
C VAL A 89 20.62 -24.88 5.78
N ARG A 90 19.45 -25.53 5.88
CA ARG A 90 19.35 -26.92 6.37
C ARG A 90 19.61 -27.98 5.30
N ASP A 91 19.56 -27.61 4.02
CA ASP A 91 19.88 -28.51 2.91
C ASP A 91 21.10 -28.00 2.14
N GLY A 92 22.28 -28.24 2.73
CA GLY A 92 23.53 -28.25 1.99
C GLY A 92 23.65 -29.52 1.15
N GLU A 93 22.85 -29.62 0.09
CA GLU A 93 23.16 -30.46 -1.07
C GLU A 93 22.90 -29.62 -2.32
N GLU A 94 23.98 -29.09 -2.89
CA GLU A 94 23.97 -28.52 -4.24
C GLU A 94 23.65 -29.65 -5.22
N THR A 95 22.39 -29.81 -5.59
CA THR A 95 22.02 -30.49 -6.83
C THR A 95 21.71 -29.41 -7.86
N ASP A 96 22.67 -29.21 -8.76
CA ASP A 96 22.43 -28.82 -10.15
C ASP A 96 21.23 -29.64 -10.66
N GLY A 97 20.11 -28.94 -10.88
CA GLY A 97 18.79 -29.53 -11.10
C GLY A 97 17.96 -28.57 -11.93
N GLU A 98 18.38 -28.46 -13.18
CA GLU A 98 17.62 -28.09 -14.37
C GLU A 98 16.10 -27.95 -14.13
N ASN A 99 15.63 -26.71 -14.20
CA ASN A 99 14.30 -26.24 -14.58
C ASN A 99 13.29 -27.28 -15.13
N GLU A 100 12.68 -28.07 -14.26
CA GLU A 100 11.57 -29.01 -14.57
C GLU A 100 10.26 -28.59 -13.86
N TRP A 101 9.90 -27.30 -13.94
CA TRP A 101 8.61 -26.81 -13.41
C TRP A 101 7.70 -26.25 -14.49
N ASN A 102 7.89 -26.64 -15.76
CA ASN A 102 7.04 -26.16 -16.84
C ASN A 102 6.71 -27.22 -17.90
N ASP A 103 6.33 -28.41 -17.46
CA ASP A 103 5.57 -29.33 -18.32
C ASP A 103 4.06 -29.18 -18.02
N PRO A 104 3.23 -28.90 -19.04
CA PRO A 104 1.79 -28.90 -18.87
C PRO A 104 1.31 -30.32 -18.55
N VAL A 105 0.44 -30.45 -17.56
CA VAL A 105 -0.19 -31.74 -17.19
C VAL A 105 -1.05 -32.21 -18.36
N ASP A 106 -0.63 -33.27 -19.05
CA ASP A 106 -1.42 -33.94 -20.09
C ASP A 106 -2.61 -34.67 -19.43
N ILE A 107 -3.81 -34.17 -19.69
CA ILE A 107 -5.09 -34.72 -19.19
C ILE A 107 -5.51 -35.90 -20.08
N ASP A 108 -4.68 -36.93 -20.21
CA ASP A 108 -5.05 -38.16 -20.93
C ASP A 108 -5.00 -39.44 -20.07
N ASP A 109 -4.51 -39.35 -18.82
CA ASP A 109 -4.38 -40.50 -17.89
C ASP A 109 -5.49 -40.60 -16.82
N LEU A 110 -6.67 -39.98 -17.04
CA LEU A 110 -7.83 -40.24 -16.19
C LEU A 110 -8.50 -41.56 -16.61
N GLU A 111 -7.95 -42.69 -16.14
CA GLU A 111 -8.70 -43.95 -16.09
C GLU A 111 -9.91 -43.77 -15.17
N VAL A 112 -11.10 -43.65 -15.78
CA VAL A 112 -12.38 -43.69 -15.10
C VAL A 112 -12.62 -45.13 -14.64
N GLU A 113 -12.29 -45.43 -13.39
CA GLU A 113 -12.65 -46.69 -12.74
C GLU A 113 -14.17 -46.76 -12.58
N ASN A 114 -14.80 -47.55 -13.45
CA ASN A 114 -16.24 -47.79 -13.48
C ASN A 114 -16.59 -48.81 -12.38
N GLY A 115 -16.96 -48.31 -11.19
CA GLY A 115 -17.44 -49.12 -10.07
C GLY A 115 -18.93 -49.45 -10.19
N GLU A 116 -19.22 -50.61 -10.75
CA GLU A 116 -20.53 -51.24 -10.89
C GLU A 116 -21.12 -51.58 -9.50
N SER A 117 -22.17 -50.86 -9.08
CA SER A 117 -22.96 -51.22 -7.90
C SER A 117 -24.28 -51.84 -8.35
N GLU A 118 -24.27 -53.16 -8.51
CA GLU A 118 -25.48 -53.96 -8.68
C GLU A 118 -26.42 -53.77 -7.49
N ARG A 119 -27.63 -53.29 -7.78
CA ARG A 119 -28.82 -53.47 -6.94
C ARG A 119 -29.46 -54.80 -7.33
N ASN A 120 -29.80 -55.62 -6.34
CA ASN A 120 -30.94 -56.55 -6.21
C ASN A 120 -30.69 -57.31 -4.90
N GLU A 121 -31.62 -57.67 -4.02
CA GLU A 121 -33.05 -57.43 -3.77
C GLU A 121 -33.26 -57.91 -2.31
#